data_AF-A0A2M7EKI0-F1
#
_entry.id   AF-A0A2M7EKI0-F1
#
_cell.length_a   1.000
_cell.length_b   1.000
_cell.length_c   1.000
_cell.angle_alpha   90.00
_cell.angle_beta   90.00
_cell.angle_gamma   90.00
#
_symmetry.space_group_name_H-M   'P 1'
#
loop_
_entity.id
_entity.type
_entity.pdbx_description
1 polymer ?
#
loop_
_entity_poly.entity_id
_entity_poly.type
_entity_poly.pdbx_seq_one_letter_code
_entity_poly.pdbx_strand_id
1 'polypeptide(L)'
;KNLGLTNFRGAKPTKEEVVIAKNYYNKEELAQLNALVEQYLIFATEQARRRVPMTMNDWIKKLHGFLIINDRNILHDAGKISHELMKEIAEKKFDEYKQGEATQDVDFDEVALQALESAKNKLKK
;
A
#
# COMPACT_ATOMS: atom_id res chain seq x y z
N LYS A 1 7.04 11.21 6.03
CA LYS A 1 5.66 10.67 5.91
C LYS A 1 5.80 9.23 5.39
N ASN A 2 5.07 8.25 5.95
CA ASN A 2 5.32 6.80 5.84
C ASN A 2 5.09 6.18 4.44
N LEU A 3 5.70 6.75 3.39
CA LEU A 3 5.60 6.30 1.99
C LEU A 3 4.17 6.24 1.42
N GLY A 4 3.18 6.79 2.12
CA GLY A 4 1.77 6.70 1.75
C GLY A 4 1.06 5.44 2.26
N LEU A 5 1.73 4.57 3.02
CA LEU A 5 1.08 3.43 3.64
C LEU A 5 0.15 3.89 4.77
N THR A 6 -1.01 3.25 4.84
CA THR A 6 -2.06 3.47 5.84
C THR A 6 -2.10 2.35 6.89
N ASN A 7 -1.61 1.15 6.54
CA ASN A 7 -1.64 -0.03 7.39
C ASN A 7 -0.31 -0.78 7.32
N PHE A 8 0.38 -0.89 8.45
CA PHE A 8 1.64 -1.61 8.60
C PHE A 8 1.83 -1.96 10.09
N ARG A 9 2.69 -2.93 10.36
CA ARG A 9 3.00 -3.38 11.72
C ARG A 9 3.94 -2.41 12.41
N GLY A 10 3.71 -2.19 13.69
CA GLY A 10 4.58 -1.37 14.54
C GLY A 10 4.51 0.13 14.23
N ALA A 11 5.56 0.85 14.60
CA ALA A 11 5.61 2.32 14.50
C ALA A 11 6.05 2.83 13.12
N LYS A 12 6.79 2.01 12.35
CA LYS A 12 7.37 2.39 11.06
C LYS A 12 7.16 1.24 10.06
N PRO A 13 6.89 1.53 8.76
CA PRO A 13 6.68 0.50 7.75
C PRO A 13 7.96 -0.32 7.50
N THR A 14 7.77 -1.57 7.08
CA THR A 14 8.85 -2.48 6.68
C THR A 14 8.95 -2.61 5.16
N LYS A 15 10.12 -3.07 4.65
CA LYS A 15 10.37 -3.25 3.21
C LYS A 15 9.35 -4.20 2.56
N GLU A 16 8.98 -5.27 3.27
CA GLU A 16 7.99 -6.25 2.83
C GLU A 16 6.57 -5.67 2.74
N GLU A 17 6.24 -4.65 3.52
CA GLU A 17 4.90 -4.07 3.54
C GLU A 17 4.66 -3.09 2.39
N VAL A 18 5.72 -2.51 1.82
CA VAL A 18 5.63 -1.55 0.70
C VAL A 18 5.17 -2.23 -0.59
N VAL A 19 5.40 -3.54 -0.74
CA VAL A 19 4.97 -4.28 -1.94
C VAL A 19 3.50 -4.73 -1.87
N ILE A 20 2.85 -4.54 -0.73
CA ILE A 20 1.48 -5.01 -0.48
C ILE A 20 0.48 -3.89 -0.81
N ALA A 21 -0.24 -4.02 -1.92
CA ALA A 21 -1.17 -2.99 -2.38
C ALA A 21 -2.25 -2.61 -1.35
N LYS A 22 -2.82 -3.57 -0.60
CA LYS A 22 -3.84 -3.30 0.42
C LYS A 22 -3.34 -2.39 1.57
N ASN A 23 -2.03 -2.32 1.79
CA ASN A 23 -1.44 -1.49 2.85
C ASN A 23 -1.50 0.01 2.54
N TYR A 24 -1.90 0.37 1.32
CA TYR A 24 -2.15 1.75 0.90
C TYR A 24 -3.62 2.16 1.02
N TYR A 25 -4.52 1.23 1.34
CA TYR A 25 -5.95 1.49 1.47
C TYR A 25 -6.29 1.87 2.91
N ASN A 26 -7.06 2.93 3.09
CA ASN A 26 -7.63 3.25 4.39
C ASN A 26 -8.80 2.30 4.74
N LYS A 27 -9.33 2.41 5.96
CA LYS A 27 -10.40 1.51 6.45
C LYS A 27 -11.66 1.53 5.58
N GLU A 28 -12.06 2.71 5.11
CA GLU A 28 -13.25 2.87 4.28
C GLU A 28 -13.03 2.27 2.89
N GLU A 29 -11.87 2.51 2.29
CA GLU A 29 -11.51 1.95 0.99
C GLU A 29 -11.39 0.42 1.05
N LEU A 30 -10.84 -0.14 2.13
CA LEU A 30 -10.82 -1.59 2.36
C LEU A 30 -12.23 -2.17 2.50
N ALA A 31 -13.14 -1.49 3.21
CA ALA A 31 -14.53 -1.92 3.32
C ALA A 31 -15.23 -1.92 1.95
N GLN A 32 -15.00 -0.88 1.14
CA GLN A 32 -15.51 -0.81 -0.24
C GLN A 32 -14.93 -1.91 -1.14
N LEU A 33 -13.63 -2.19 -1.02
CA LEU A 33 -12.98 -3.28 -1.76
C LEU A 33 -13.58 -4.64 -1.39
N ASN A 34 -13.77 -4.92 -0.10
CA ASN A 34 -14.37 -6.16 0.36
C ASN A 34 -15.80 -6.33 -0.16
N ALA A 35 -16.63 -5.28 -0.04
CA ALA A 35 -18.00 -5.32 -0.54
C ALA A 35 -18.06 -5.58 -2.05
N LEU A 36 -17.14 -5.01 -2.83
CA LEU A 36 -17.04 -5.23 -4.27
C LEU A 36 -16.67 -6.69 -4.59
N VAL A 37 -15.68 -7.23 -3.87
CA VAL A 37 -15.23 -8.63 -4.03
C VAL A 37 -16.34 -9.61 -3.67
N GLU A 38 -17.03 -9.40 -2.54
CA GLU A 38 -18.14 -10.25 -2.09
C GLU A 38 -19.27 -10.30 -3.12
N GLN A 39 -19.69 -9.14 -3.65
CA GLN A 39 -20.72 -9.09 -4.69
C GLN A 39 -20.30 -9.82 -5.97
N TYR A 40 -19.04 -9.68 -6.39
CA TYR A 40 -18.53 -10.40 -7.56
C TYR A 40 -18.49 -11.91 -7.34
N LEU A 41 -18.11 -12.36 -6.14
CA LEU A 41 -18.11 -13.78 -5.79
C LEU A 41 -19.54 -14.35 -5.77
N ILE A 42 -20.51 -13.64 -5.22
CA ILE A 42 -21.93 -14.04 -5.27
C ILE A 42 -22.38 -14.20 -6.72
N PHE A 43 -22.06 -13.24 -7.60
CA PHE A 43 -22.35 -13.35 -9.02
C PHE A 43 -21.71 -14.59 -9.66
N ALA A 44 -20.43 -14.84 -9.39
CA ALA A 44 -19.71 -15.99 -9.94
C ALA A 44 -20.28 -17.33 -9.45
N THR A 45 -20.63 -17.41 -8.16
CA THR A 45 -21.29 -18.58 -7.56
C THR A 45 -22.63 -18.86 -8.24
N GLU A 46 -23.44 -17.84 -8.54
CA GLU A 46 -24.71 -18.05 -9.24
C GLU A 46 -24.53 -18.53 -10.69
N GLN A 47 -23.52 -18.02 -11.42
CA GLN A 47 -23.19 -18.55 -12.76
C GLN A 47 -22.79 -20.03 -12.69
N ALA A 48 -21.96 -20.39 -11.71
CA ALA A 48 -21.52 -21.76 -11.48
C ALA A 48 -22.70 -22.68 -11.10
N ARG A 49 -23.59 -22.23 -10.21
CA ARG A 49 -24.80 -22.96 -9.78
C ARG A 49 -25.72 -23.27 -10.95
N ARG A 50 -25.84 -22.32 -11.88
CA ARG A 50 -26.62 -22.47 -13.12
C ARG A 50 -25.91 -23.29 -14.20
N ARG A 51 -24.69 -23.77 -13.95
CA ARG A 51 -23.83 -24.51 -14.89
C ARG A 51 -23.62 -23.75 -16.20
N VAL A 52 -23.50 -22.43 -16.13
CA VAL A 52 -23.17 -21.60 -17.30
C VAL A 52 -21.68 -21.82 -17.61
N PRO A 53 -21.32 -22.42 -18.76
CA PRO A 53 -19.92 -22.61 -19.11
C PRO A 53 -19.29 -21.25 -19.38
N MET A 54 -18.12 -21.00 -18.79
CA MET A 54 -17.38 -19.76 -18.94
C MET A 54 -15.89 -20.03 -19.09
N THR A 55 -15.26 -19.37 -20.05
CA THR A 55 -13.80 -19.33 -20.18
C THR A 55 -13.21 -18.25 -19.29
N MET A 56 -11.88 -18.27 -19.07
CA MET A 56 -11.20 -17.19 -18.35
C MET A 56 -11.40 -15.82 -19.01
N ASN A 57 -11.47 -15.76 -20.33
CA ASN A 57 -11.77 -14.53 -21.05
C ASN A 57 -13.20 -14.02 -20.79
N ASP A 58 -14.17 -14.92 -20.61
CA ASP A 58 -15.53 -14.52 -20.26
C ASP A 58 -15.60 -13.94 -18.85
N TRP A 59 -14.86 -14.51 -17.91
CA TRP A 59 -14.72 -13.96 -16.56
C TRP A 59 -14.12 -12.56 -16.56
N ILE A 60 -13.06 -12.31 -17.34
CA ILE A 60 -12.48 -10.97 -17.47
C ILE A 60 -13.52 -9.97 -18.01
N LYS A 61 -14.26 -10.35 -19.06
CA LYS A 61 -15.31 -9.49 -19.62
C LYS A 61 -16.41 -9.19 -18.60
N LYS A 62 -16.86 -10.19 -17.83
CA LYS A 62 -17.87 -9.99 -16.77
C LYS A 62 -17.35 -9.12 -15.64
N LEU A 63 -16.10 -9.30 -15.21
CA LEU A 63 -15.46 -8.47 -14.20
C LEU A 63 -15.38 -7.01 -14.66
N HIS A 64 -14.95 -6.75 -15.90
CA HIS A 64 -14.93 -5.39 -16.46
C HIS A 64 -16.32 -4.76 -16.48
N GLY A 65 -17.34 -5.48 -16.94
CA GLY A 65 -18.73 -4.99 -16.90
C GLY A 65 -19.22 -4.72 -15.47
N PHE A 66 -18.85 -5.59 -14.52
CA PHE A 66 -19.18 -5.41 -13.11
C PHE A 66 -18.53 -4.16 -12.52
N LEU A 67 -17.26 -3.88 -12.83
CA LEU A 67 -16.57 -2.66 -12.41
C LEU A 67 -17.24 -1.42 -12.99
N ILE A 68 -17.62 -1.43 -14.28
CA ILE A 68 -18.32 -0.29 -14.93
C ILE A 68 -19.65 0.01 -14.23
N ILE A 69 -20.46 -1.02 -13.94
CA ILE A 69 -21.77 -0.85 -13.27
C ILE A 69 -21.61 -0.29 -11.84
N ASN A 70 -20.46 -0.51 -11.21
CA ASN A 70 -20.11 0.02 -9.88
C ASN A 70 -19.36 1.36 -9.97
N ASP A 71 -19.38 2.05 -11.11
CA ASP A 71 -18.68 3.31 -11.37
C ASP A 71 -17.18 3.23 -11.01
N ARG A 72 -16.54 2.09 -11.34
CA ARG A 72 -15.11 1.87 -11.15
C ARG A 72 -14.36 1.92 -12.47
N ASN A 73 -13.18 2.53 -12.45
CA ASN A 73 -12.28 2.57 -13.59
C ASN A 73 -11.66 1.19 -13.84
N ILE A 74 -11.51 0.83 -15.11
CA ILE A 74 -10.80 -0.36 -15.54
C ILE A 74 -9.32 -0.01 -15.74
N LEU A 75 -8.43 -0.88 -15.26
CA LEU A 75 -7.00 -0.76 -15.52
C LEU A 75 -6.69 -1.29 -16.93
N HIS A 76 -6.65 -0.39 -17.91
CA HIS A 76 -6.42 -0.75 -19.33
C HIS A 76 -5.00 -1.22 -19.63
N ASP A 77 -4.02 -0.80 -18.84
CA ASP A 77 -2.59 -1.03 -19.05
C ASP A 77 -2.01 -2.15 -18.17
N ALA A 78 -2.88 -3.02 -17.67
CA ALA A 78 -2.48 -4.16 -16.85
C ALA A 78 -1.46 -5.04 -17.60
N GLY A 79 -0.33 -5.33 -16.95
CA GLY A 79 0.75 -6.16 -17.52
C GLY A 79 1.87 -5.40 -18.24
N LYS A 80 1.79 -4.07 -18.42
CA LYS A 80 2.91 -3.27 -18.95
C LYS A 80 4.13 -3.23 -18.01
N ILE A 81 3.90 -3.31 -16.70
CA ILE A 81 4.95 -3.37 -15.68
C ILE A 81 4.89 -4.76 -15.05
N SER A 82 6.02 -5.46 -15.05
CA SER A 82 6.12 -6.78 -14.41
C SER A 82 6.05 -6.64 -12.89
N HIS A 83 5.63 -7.72 -12.22
CA HIS A 83 5.60 -7.76 -10.76
C HIS A 83 6.99 -7.52 -10.15
N GLU A 84 8.04 -8.09 -10.75
CA GLU A 84 9.43 -7.93 -10.32
C GLU A 84 9.90 -6.48 -10.43
N LEU A 85 9.59 -5.81 -11.55
CA LEU A 85 9.94 -4.40 -11.74
C LEU A 85 9.21 -3.50 -10.74
N MET A 86 7.92 -3.75 -10.49
CA MET A 86 7.15 -3.03 -9.47
C MET A 86 7.78 -3.19 -8.08
N LYS A 87 8.17 -4.43 -7.74
CA LYS A 87 8.83 -4.75 -6.46
C LYS A 87 10.15 -3.99 -6.32
N GLU A 88 11.00 -3.99 -7.34
CA GLU A 88 12.27 -3.26 -7.34
C GLU A 88 12.04 -1.75 -7.13
N ILE A 89 11.08 -1.16 -7.83
CA ILE A 89 10.73 0.25 -7.69
C ILE A 89 10.26 0.57 -6.26
N ALA A 90 9.38 -0.27 -5.71
CA ALA A 90 8.84 -0.11 -4.35
C ALA A 90 9.95 -0.22 -3.29
N GLU A 91 10.84 -1.20 -3.44
CA GLU A 91 11.97 -1.42 -2.55
C GLU A 91 12.98 -0.27 -2.61
N LYS A 92 13.29 0.23 -3.81
CA LYS A 92 14.16 1.40 -3.97
C LYS A 92 13.59 2.64 -3.29
N LYS A 93 12.28 2.87 -3.42
CA LYS A 93 11.58 3.97 -2.73
C LYS A 93 11.63 3.81 -1.22
N PHE A 94 11.56 2.58 -0.71
CA PHE A 94 11.74 2.31 0.71
C PHE A 94 13.16 2.62 1.20
N ASP A 95 14.18 2.26 0.41
CA ASP A 95 15.57 2.52 0.76
C ASP A 95 15.85 4.05 0.83
N GLU A 96 15.29 4.83 -0.11
CA GLU A 96 15.31 6.32 -0.06
C GLU A 96 14.63 6.87 1.21
N TYR A 97 13.46 6.33 1.57
CA TYR A 97 12.76 6.71 2.80
C TYR A 97 13.59 6.43 4.05
N LYS A 98 14.28 5.28 4.10
CA LYS A 98 15.11 4.90 5.25
C LYS A 98 16.35 5.78 5.42
N GLN A 99 16.99 6.18 4.33
CA GLN A 99 18.11 7.13 4.38
C GLN A 99 17.68 8.49 4.92
N GLY A 100 16.50 8.97 4.51
CA GLY A 100 15.92 10.21 5.03
C GLY A 100 15.58 10.14 6.53
N GLU A 101 15.10 9.00 7.03
CA GLU A 101 14.87 8.83 8.48
C GLU A 101 16.19 8.81 9.27
N ALA A 102 17.21 8.11 8.79
CA ALA A 102 18.49 8.00 9.50
C ALA A 102 19.19 9.36 9.64
N THR A 103 19.12 10.20 8.62
CA THR A 103 19.67 11.58 8.67
C THR A 103 18.91 12.44 9.68
N GLN A 104 17.58 12.33 9.71
CA GLN A 104 16.75 13.07 10.67
C GLN A 104 17.00 12.64 12.13
N ASP A 105 17.21 11.35 12.38
CA ASP A 105 17.51 10.83 13.73
C ASP A 105 18.88 11.35 14.22
N VAL A 106 19.90 11.41 13.34
CA VAL A 106 21.23 11.98 13.66
C VAL A 106 21.15 13.47 13.95
N ASP A 107 20.43 14.25 13.14
CA ASP A 107 20.24 15.69 13.38
C ASP A 107 19.59 15.94 14.76
N PHE A 108 18.64 15.09 15.16
CA PHE A 108 17.98 15.20 16.45
C PHE A 108 18.94 14.93 17.62
N ASP A 109 19.75 13.88 17.52
CA ASP A 109 20.74 13.52 18.53
C ASP A 109 21.81 14.61 18.70
N GLU A 110 22.28 15.22 17.60
CA GLU A 110 23.22 16.35 17.66
C GLU A 110 22.62 17.57 18.38
N VAL A 111 21.36 17.92 18.06
CA VAL A 111 20.64 19.02 18.74
C VAL A 111 20.44 18.72 20.23
N ALA A 112 20.10 17.48 20.58
CA ALA A 112 19.93 17.04 21.96
C ALA A 112 21.24 17.13 22.75
N LEU A 113 22.36 16.72 22.16
CA LEU A 113 23.69 16.83 22.77
C LEU A 113 24.10 18.28 23.01
N GLN A 114 23.90 19.17 22.03
CA GLN A 114 24.17 20.61 22.18
C GLN A 114 23.32 21.24 23.28
N ALA A 115 22.05 20.85 23.41
CA ALA A 115 21.18 21.33 24.47
C ALA A 115 21.66 20.87 25.86
N LEU A 116 22.13 19.63 25.98
CA LEU A 116 22.70 19.08 27.23
C LEU A 116 24.01 19.77 27.64
N GLU A 117 24.90 20.05 26.68
CA GLU A 117 26.14 20.81 26.94
C GLU A 117 25.84 22.24 27.41
N SER A 118 24.90 22.90 26.74
CA SER A 118 24.45 24.25 27.11
C SER A 118 23.87 24.30 28.53
N ALA A 119 23.11 23.26 28.93
CA ALA A 119 22.58 23.12 30.27
C ALA A 119 23.67 22.86 31.32
N LYS A 120 24.65 22.00 31.02
CA LYS A 120 25.81 21.75 31.91
C LYS A 120 26.64 23.02 32.13
N ASN A 121 26.84 23.83 31.10
CA ASN A 121 27.59 25.09 31.22
C ASN A 121 26.85 26.15 32.06
N LYS A 122 25.52 26.13 32.09
CA LYS A 122 24.72 26.99 32.99
C LYS A 122 24.77 26.56 34.45
N LEU A 123 24.93 25.26 34.73
CA LEU A 123 25.02 24.70 36.09
C LEU A 123 26.41 24.86 36.73
N LYS A 124 27.45 25.14 35.92
CA LYS A 124 28.83 25.38 36.39
C LYS A 124 29.13 26.87 36.68
N LYS A 125 28.16 27.76 36.49
CA LYS A 125 28.21 29.19 36.81
C LYS A 125 27.35 29.47 38.04
#